data_AF-A0A8T1RYD0-F1
#
_entry.id   AF-A0A8T1RYD0-F1
#
_cell.length_a   1.000
_cell.length_b   1.000
_cell.length_c   1.000
_cell.angle_alpha   90.00
_cell.angle_beta   90.00
_cell.angle_gamma   90.00
#
_symmetry.space_group_name_H-M   'P 1'
#
loop_
_entity.id
_entity.type
_entity.pdbx_description
1 polymer ?
#
loop_
_entity_poly.entity_id
_entity_poly.type
_entity_poly.pdbx_seq_one_letter_code
_entity_poly.pdbx_strand_id
1 'polypeptide(L)'
;MVMEEVLQLESAELAGLLREPEEAGRTLVLDCRPFLAFCQAHLRDSRPVRWNGLLRRRSRGRAGVSLDWLVPDRALLGRLRRGELSRLVVLDEASGSVLALRADSLARLLLNSLLLEARARPTLIYLLRGGFDGFQARFPELCSEPPPPPPASLPALRDPKDDSNARNITPFYDQGGPVEILPFLYLGSCYHSSNKQVLESLGITAVLNVSA
;
A
#
# COMPACT_ATOMS: atom_id res chain seq x y z
N MET A 1 -5.96 26.06 11.86
CA MET A 1 -5.96 25.74 13.30
C MET A 1 -6.29 24.28 13.64
N VAL A 2 -6.50 23.35 12.67
CA VAL A 2 -6.84 21.95 13.00
C VAL A 2 -5.59 21.05 13.20
N MET A 3 -4.40 21.52 12.81
CA MET A 3 -3.18 20.68 12.79
C MET A 3 -2.43 20.58 14.13
N GLU A 4 -2.82 21.34 15.16
CA GLU A 4 -2.17 21.27 16.49
C GLU A 4 -2.61 20.05 17.31
N GLU A 5 -3.70 19.39 16.91
CA GLU A 5 -4.22 18.19 17.56
C GLU A 5 -3.50 16.90 17.11
N VAL A 6 -2.66 16.98 16.08
CA VAL A 6 -1.89 15.84 15.58
C VAL A 6 -0.54 15.78 16.28
N LEU A 7 -0.33 14.70 17.02
CA LEU A 7 0.91 14.44 17.74
C LEU A 7 1.97 13.83 16.81
N GLN A 8 3.24 13.97 17.16
CA GLN A 8 4.31 13.19 16.53
C GLN A 8 4.57 11.94 17.36
N LEU A 9 4.86 10.84 16.68
CA LEU A 9 5.24 9.58 17.32
C LEU A 9 6.62 9.16 16.80
N GLU A 10 7.52 8.79 17.69
CA GLU A 10 8.81 8.23 17.32
C GLU A 10 8.70 6.74 16.99
N SER A 11 9.57 6.23 16.11
CA SER A 11 9.52 4.81 15.70
C SER A 11 9.68 3.85 16.89
N ALA A 12 10.46 4.21 17.91
CA ALA A 12 10.64 3.39 19.11
C ALA A 12 9.37 3.29 19.95
N GLU A 13 8.61 4.39 20.06
CA GLU A 13 7.35 4.41 20.80
C GLU A 13 6.31 3.55 20.08
N LEU A 14 6.20 3.70 18.75
CA LEU A 14 5.32 2.85 17.96
C LEU A 14 5.70 1.36 18.08
N ALA A 15 7.00 1.05 18.01
CA ALA A 15 7.48 -0.32 18.16
C ALA A 15 7.13 -0.91 19.53
N GLY A 16 7.19 -0.12 20.60
CA GLY A 16 6.73 -0.52 21.94
C GLY A 16 5.23 -0.86 21.94
N LEU A 17 4.41 0.02 21.38
CA LEU A 17 2.95 -0.18 21.29
C LEU A 17 2.57 -1.42 20.49
N LEU A 18 3.30 -1.72 19.41
CA LEU A 18 3.00 -2.87 18.54
C LEU A 18 3.46 -4.22 19.13
N ARG A 19 4.41 -4.21 20.08
CA ARG A 19 4.84 -5.45 20.76
C ARG A 19 3.89 -5.89 21.87
N GLU A 20 3.18 -4.95 22.48
CA GLU A 20 2.20 -5.23 23.53
C GLU A 20 0.82 -5.53 22.92
N PRO A 21 0.28 -6.76 23.04
CA PRO A 21 -0.95 -7.17 22.32
C PRO A 21 -2.18 -6.31 22.63
N GLU A 22 -2.34 -5.86 23.88
CA GLU A 22 -3.46 -5.01 24.28
C GLU A 22 -3.38 -3.62 23.62
N GLU A 23 -2.17 -3.04 23.57
CA GLU A 23 -1.93 -1.74 22.96
C GLU A 23 -1.98 -1.80 21.44
N ALA A 24 -1.46 -2.88 20.84
CA ALA A 24 -1.57 -3.17 19.41
C ALA A 24 -3.04 -3.29 19.00
N GLY A 25 -3.86 -3.99 19.79
CA GLY A 25 -5.30 -4.10 19.55
C GLY A 25 -6.04 -2.76 19.56
N ARG A 26 -5.52 -1.76 20.29
CA ARG A 26 -6.11 -0.40 20.41
C ARG A 26 -5.43 0.64 19.52
N THR A 27 -4.44 0.23 18.72
CA THR A 27 -3.65 1.11 17.85
C THR A 27 -3.90 0.73 16.39
N LEU A 28 -4.37 1.70 15.61
CA LEU A 28 -4.59 1.52 14.18
C LEU A 28 -3.55 2.32 13.38
N VAL A 29 -2.75 1.61 12.58
CA VAL A 29 -1.80 2.20 11.64
C VAL A 29 -2.41 2.29 10.24
N LEU A 30 -2.43 3.48 9.66
CA LEU A 30 -2.92 3.78 8.32
C LEU A 30 -1.77 4.20 7.40
N ASP A 31 -1.46 3.37 6.41
CA ASP A 31 -0.36 3.57 5.47
C ASP A 31 -0.83 4.36 4.24
N CYS A 32 -0.24 5.55 4.06
CA CYS A 32 -0.56 6.49 2.98
C CYS A 32 0.39 6.40 1.78
N ARG A 33 1.32 5.44 1.78
CA ARG A 33 2.26 5.24 0.67
C ARG A 33 1.56 4.67 -0.57
N PRO A 34 2.21 4.73 -1.75
CA PRO A 34 1.69 4.07 -2.94
C PRO A 34 1.41 2.58 -2.67
N PHE A 35 0.29 2.07 -3.19
CA PHE A 35 -0.15 0.69 -2.93
C PHE A 35 0.91 -0.36 -3.29
N LEU A 36 1.70 -0.14 -4.34
CA LEU A 36 2.78 -1.04 -4.71
C LEU A 36 3.90 -1.09 -3.65
N ALA A 37 4.25 0.05 -3.04
CA ALA A 37 5.23 0.09 -1.96
C ALA A 37 4.70 -0.66 -0.72
N PHE A 38 3.41 -0.48 -0.40
CA PHE A 38 2.73 -1.24 0.66
C PHE A 38 2.78 -2.75 0.41
N CYS A 39 2.48 -3.19 -0.82
CA CYS A 39 2.52 -4.62 -1.18
C CYS A 39 3.92 -5.23 -1.06
N GLN A 40 4.98 -4.45 -1.30
CA GLN A 40 6.36 -4.92 -1.17
C GLN A 40 6.78 -5.07 0.28
N ALA A 41 6.48 -4.08 1.11
CA ALA A 41 6.74 -4.12 2.55
C ALA A 41 5.85 -3.11 3.27
N HIS A 42 5.32 -3.47 4.44
CA HIS A 42 4.50 -2.60 5.28
C HIS A 42 4.63 -2.99 6.75
N LEU A 43 4.18 -2.14 7.69
CA LEU A 43 4.09 -2.56 9.10
C LEU A 43 3.08 -3.68 9.24
N ARG A 44 3.36 -4.69 10.08
CA ARG A 44 2.38 -5.73 10.39
C ARG A 44 1.06 -5.11 10.88
N ASP A 45 -0.06 -5.66 10.42
CA ASP A 45 -1.43 -5.22 10.71
C ASP A 45 -1.81 -3.78 10.28
N SER A 46 -0.90 -3.04 9.64
CA SER A 46 -1.21 -1.73 9.06
C SER A 46 -2.19 -1.85 7.89
N ARG A 47 -2.98 -0.79 7.66
CA ARG A 47 -4.02 -0.77 6.63
C ARG A 47 -3.70 0.26 5.55
N PRO A 48 -3.72 -0.13 4.26
CA PRO A 48 -3.44 0.80 3.18
C PRO A 48 -4.62 1.76 2.99
N VAL A 49 -4.29 3.02 2.80
CA VAL A 49 -5.27 4.09 2.56
C VAL A 49 -5.52 4.19 1.06
N ARG A 50 -6.79 4.20 0.67
CA ARG A 50 -7.20 4.22 -0.73
C ARG A 50 -7.21 5.63 -1.28
N TRP A 51 -6.46 5.84 -2.35
CA TRP A 51 -6.45 7.11 -3.07
C TRP A 51 -6.16 6.98 -4.55
N ASN A 52 -7.20 6.69 -5.33
CA ASN A 52 -7.11 6.53 -6.78
C ASN A 52 -7.59 7.79 -7.54
N GLY A 53 -7.41 7.81 -8.86
CA GLY A 53 -7.82 8.91 -9.73
C GLY A 53 -9.32 9.21 -9.69
N LEU A 54 -10.17 8.20 -9.43
CA LEU A 54 -11.60 8.37 -9.25
C LEU A 54 -11.93 9.16 -7.99
N LEU A 55 -11.31 8.82 -6.84
CA LEU A 55 -11.49 9.54 -5.58
C LEU A 55 -10.97 10.97 -5.68
N ARG A 56 -9.81 11.18 -6.31
CA ARG A 56 -9.28 12.53 -6.61
C ARG A 56 -10.25 13.36 -7.45
N ARG A 57 -10.89 12.75 -8.47
CA ARG A 57 -11.89 13.45 -9.29
C ARG A 57 -13.13 13.81 -8.48
N ARG A 58 -13.60 12.90 -7.62
CA ARG A 58 -14.77 13.12 -6.74
C ARG A 58 -14.54 14.14 -5.63
N SER A 59 -13.28 14.34 -5.21
CA SER A 59 -12.94 15.33 -4.18
C SER A 59 -12.76 16.74 -4.73
N ARG A 60 -12.61 16.93 -6.05
CA ARG A 60 -12.49 18.27 -6.65
C ARG A 60 -13.72 19.12 -6.30
N GLY A 61 -13.46 20.36 -5.86
CA GLY A 61 -14.51 21.31 -5.45
C GLY A 61 -15.13 21.02 -4.08
N ARG A 62 -14.64 20.01 -3.34
CA ARG A 62 -15.04 19.76 -1.95
C ARG A 62 -13.98 20.26 -0.98
N ALA A 63 -14.42 20.76 0.18
CA ALA A 63 -13.53 21.20 1.25
C ALA A 63 -12.82 20.05 1.99
N GLY A 64 -13.15 18.79 1.70
CA GLY A 64 -12.55 17.62 2.34
C GLY A 64 -12.94 16.30 1.70
N VAL A 65 -12.43 15.21 2.27
CA VAL A 65 -12.66 13.83 1.83
C VAL A 65 -13.34 13.05 2.96
N SER A 66 -14.30 12.19 2.62
CA SER A 66 -14.92 11.30 3.60
C SER A 66 -13.97 10.16 3.96
N LEU A 67 -13.88 9.82 5.25
CA LEU A 67 -13.04 8.72 5.72
C LEU A 67 -13.47 7.37 5.12
N ASP A 68 -14.77 7.17 4.87
CA ASP A 68 -15.30 5.96 4.22
C ASP A 68 -14.81 5.77 2.78
N TRP A 69 -14.26 6.81 2.14
CA TRP A 69 -13.62 6.70 0.82
C TRP A 69 -12.16 6.27 0.93
N LEU A 70 -11.49 6.72 2.00
CA LEU A 70 -10.08 6.48 2.26
C LEU A 70 -9.84 5.12 2.88
N VAL A 71 -10.75 4.67 3.75
CA VAL A 71 -10.66 3.41 4.48
C VAL A 71 -11.93 2.59 4.19
N PRO A 72 -11.86 1.57 3.30
CA PRO A 72 -13.04 0.80 2.91
C PRO A 72 -13.52 -0.17 3.99
N ASP A 73 -12.66 -0.49 4.97
CA ASP A 73 -12.96 -1.43 6.04
C ASP A 73 -13.97 -0.83 7.03
N ARG A 74 -15.23 -1.21 6.84
CA ARG A 74 -16.34 -0.71 7.67
C ARG A 74 -16.30 -1.23 9.09
N ALA A 75 -15.74 -2.42 9.33
CA ALA A 75 -15.60 -2.95 10.68
C ALA A 75 -14.60 -2.10 11.46
N LEU A 76 -13.45 -1.81 10.85
CA LEU A 76 -12.41 -0.94 11.40
C LEU A 76 -12.94 0.48 11.69
N LEU A 77 -13.62 1.10 10.72
CA LEU A 77 -14.26 2.40 10.94
C LEU A 77 -15.34 2.34 12.02
N GLY A 78 -16.07 1.22 12.12
CA GLY A 78 -17.00 0.96 13.21
C GLY A 78 -16.31 0.96 14.59
N ARG A 79 -15.13 0.35 14.71
CA ARG A 79 -14.35 0.36 15.97
C ARG A 79 -13.90 1.77 16.34
N LEU A 80 -13.41 2.54 15.36
CA LEU A 80 -13.09 3.97 15.55
C LEU A 80 -14.32 4.75 16.03
N ARG A 81 -15.45 4.58 15.34
CA ARG A 81 -16.77 5.15 15.67
C ARG A 81 -17.44 4.52 16.90
N ARG A 82 -16.80 3.58 17.59
CA ARG A 82 -17.22 3.12 18.92
C ARG A 82 -16.22 3.51 20.01
N GLY A 83 -15.10 4.14 19.65
CA GLY A 83 -14.08 4.59 20.59
C GLY A 83 -13.21 3.44 21.12
N GLU A 84 -13.21 2.31 20.43
CA GLU A 84 -12.41 1.14 20.80
C GLU A 84 -10.92 1.31 20.45
N LEU A 85 -10.61 2.28 19.59
CA LEU A 85 -9.25 2.64 19.20
C LEU A 85 -8.81 3.86 20.01
N SER A 86 -7.69 3.70 20.71
CA SER A 86 -7.09 4.78 21.49
C SER A 86 -6.08 5.57 20.69
N ARG A 87 -5.49 4.97 19.65
CA ARG A 87 -4.47 5.62 18.82
C ARG A 87 -4.73 5.36 17.34
N LEU A 88 -4.61 6.41 16.55
CA LEU A 88 -4.55 6.39 15.10
C LEU A 88 -3.18 6.89 14.69
N VAL A 89 -2.43 6.08 13.95
CA VAL A 89 -1.09 6.42 13.48
C VAL A 89 -1.14 6.52 11.97
N VAL A 90 -0.88 7.71 11.44
CA VAL A 90 -0.74 7.94 10.01
C VAL A 90 0.73 7.76 9.64
N LEU A 91 0.96 6.97 8.61
CA LEU A 91 2.27 6.61 8.09
C LEU A 91 2.38 7.09 6.65
N ASP A 92 3.46 7.78 6.30
CA ASP A 92 3.85 8.05 4.92
C ASP A 92 5.25 7.50 4.63
N GLU A 93 5.89 7.92 3.53
CA GLU A 93 7.21 7.41 3.16
C GLU A 93 8.29 7.81 4.18
N ALA A 94 8.45 9.11 4.44
CA ALA A 94 9.58 9.62 5.20
C ALA A 94 9.35 10.98 5.89
N SER A 95 8.11 11.47 6.03
CA SER A 95 7.91 12.83 6.55
C SER A 95 8.30 12.95 8.02
N GLY A 96 9.04 14.00 8.34
CA GLY A 96 9.49 14.29 9.70
C GLY A 96 8.50 15.08 10.55
N SER A 97 7.46 15.68 9.96
CA SER A 97 6.45 16.43 10.72
C SER A 97 5.20 16.69 9.89
N VAL A 98 4.12 17.06 10.59
CA VAL A 98 2.87 17.52 9.97
C VAL A 98 3.11 18.76 9.10
N LEU A 99 4.05 19.64 9.44
CA LEU A 99 4.35 20.83 8.62
C LEU A 99 5.06 20.49 7.30
N ALA A 100 5.84 19.41 7.27
CA ALA A 100 6.54 18.96 6.07
C ALA A 100 5.60 18.32 5.02
N LEU A 101 4.38 17.91 5.43
CA LEU A 101 3.41 17.31 4.52
C LEU A 101 2.89 18.31 3.48
N ARG A 102 2.93 17.92 2.20
CA ARG A 102 2.28 18.69 1.13
C ARG A 102 0.78 18.81 1.38
N ALA A 103 0.19 19.95 1.03
CA ALA A 103 -1.23 20.24 1.30
C ALA A 103 -2.21 19.25 0.64
N ASP A 104 -1.86 18.73 -0.53
CA ASP A 104 -2.64 17.75 -1.32
C ASP A 104 -2.10 16.31 -1.18
N SER A 105 -1.20 16.06 -0.23
CA SER A 105 -0.76 14.71 0.10
C SER A 105 -1.90 13.88 0.70
N LEU A 106 -1.87 12.57 0.48
CA LEU A 106 -2.87 11.66 1.04
C LEU A 106 -2.86 11.68 2.58
N ALA A 107 -1.67 11.70 3.19
CA ALA A 107 -1.52 11.81 4.64
C ALA A 107 -2.20 13.09 5.18
N ARG A 108 -2.01 14.24 4.53
CA ARG A 108 -2.70 15.49 4.93
C ARG A 108 -4.22 15.37 4.82
N LEU A 109 -4.71 14.83 3.70
CA LEU A 109 -6.14 14.64 3.48
C LEU A 109 -6.75 13.71 4.54
N LEU A 110 -6.07 12.60 4.84
CA LEU A 110 -6.49 11.65 5.85
C LEU A 110 -6.50 12.26 7.24
N LEU A 111 -5.43 12.97 7.64
CA LEU A 111 -5.37 13.65 8.95
C LEU A 111 -6.54 14.61 9.13
N ASN A 112 -6.85 15.42 8.10
CA ASN A 112 -8.00 16.33 8.14
C ASN A 112 -9.32 15.57 8.32
N SER A 113 -9.52 14.46 7.61
CA SER A 113 -10.72 13.61 7.75
C SER A 113 -10.82 12.98 9.15
N LEU A 114 -9.71 12.47 9.68
CA LEU A 114 -9.66 11.85 11.02
C LEU A 114 -9.95 12.87 12.12
N LEU A 115 -9.39 14.08 12.04
CA LEU A 115 -9.62 15.14 13.02
C LEU A 115 -11.10 15.56 13.07
N LEU A 116 -11.77 15.62 11.92
CA LEU A 116 -13.20 15.91 11.88
C LEU A 116 -14.04 14.81 12.55
N GLU A 117 -13.63 13.55 12.44
CA GLU A 117 -14.38 12.39 12.95
C GLU A 117 -14.04 12.08 14.42
N ALA A 118 -12.80 12.33 14.84
CA ALA A 118 -12.31 12.06 16.19
C ALA A 118 -12.68 13.14 17.21
N ARG A 119 -13.15 14.33 16.79
CA ARG A 119 -13.58 15.43 17.67
C ARG A 119 -14.58 15.07 18.77
N ALA A 120 -15.28 13.95 18.66
CA ALA A 120 -16.24 13.47 19.64
C ALA A 120 -15.66 12.44 20.64
N ARG A 121 -14.37 12.07 20.54
CA ARG A 121 -13.82 10.87 21.21
C ARG A 121 -12.37 11.08 21.66
N PRO A 122 -11.91 10.35 22.70
CA PRO A 122 -10.55 10.46 23.23
C PRO A 122 -9.52 9.66 22.41
N THR A 123 -9.65 9.61 21.09
CA THR A 123 -8.68 8.89 20.23
C THR A 123 -7.56 9.84 19.83
N LEU A 124 -6.32 9.50 20.20
CA LEU A 124 -5.14 10.29 19.86
C LEU A 124 -4.71 10.02 18.41
N ILE A 125 -4.39 11.08 17.67
CA ILE A 125 -3.97 11.01 16.27
C ILE A 125 -2.50 11.37 16.19
N TYR A 126 -1.71 10.50 15.58
CA TYR A 126 -0.28 10.62 15.41
C TYR A 126 0.12 10.63 13.93
N LEU A 127 1.18 11.36 13.62
CA LEU A 127 2.00 11.13 12.43
C LEU A 127 3.30 10.44 12.86
N LEU A 128 3.66 9.33 12.20
CA LEU A 128 4.94 8.67 12.46
C LEU A 128 6.08 9.51 11.90
N ARG A 129 6.98 9.95 12.77
CA ARG A 129 8.15 10.72 12.39
C ARG A 129 9.13 9.87 11.61
N GLY A 130 9.56 10.37 10.45
CA GLY A 130 10.49 9.66 9.56
C GLY A 130 9.82 8.57 8.72
N GLY A 131 8.48 8.48 8.77
CA GLY A 131 7.69 7.59 7.92
C GLY A 131 8.06 6.10 8.03
N PHE A 132 7.71 5.35 6.98
CA PHE A 132 8.01 3.93 6.88
C PHE A 132 9.50 3.66 6.76
N ASP A 133 10.23 4.46 5.97
CA ASP A 133 11.66 4.29 5.75
C ASP A 133 12.44 4.31 7.07
N GLY A 134 12.16 5.32 7.91
CA GLY A 134 12.79 5.47 9.22
C GLY A 134 12.39 4.36 10.20
N PHE A 135 11.17 3.84 10.12
CA PHE A 135 10.71 2.74 10.96
C PHE A 135 11.34 1.40 10.53
N GLN A 136 11.27 1.06 9.25
CA GLN A 136 11.78 -0.20 8.70
C GLN A 136 13.29 -0.35 8.94
N ALA A 137 14.06 0.73 8.80
CA ALA A 137 15.50 0.71 9.04
C ALA A 137 15.88 0.33 10.49
N ARG A 138 14.98 0.60 11.45
CA ARG A 138 15.22 0.39 12.89
C ARG A 138 14.53 -0.85 13.46
N PHE A 139 13.37 -1.19 12.91
CA PHE A 139 12.50 -2.26 13.39
C PHE A 139 11.99 -3.15 12.24
N PRO A 140 12.89 -3.75 11.43
CA PRO A 140 12.49 -4.58 10.28
C PRO A 140 11.66 -5.80 10.71
N GLU A 141 11.81 -6.28 11.94
CA GLU A 141 11.07 -7.43 12.49
C GLU A 141 9.58 -7.14 12.71
N LEU A 142 9.17 -5.88 12.74
CA LEU A 142 7.77 -5.45 12.86
C LEU A 142 7.13 -5.14 11.51
N CYS A 143 7.88 -5.29 10.42
CA CYS A 143 7.38 -5.21 9.06
C CYS A 143 6.93 -6.59 8.56
N SER A 144 6.06 -6.59 7.56
CA SER A 144 5.75 -7.77 6.76
C SER A 144 6.94 -8.11 5.88
N GLU A 145 7.27 -9.40 5.81
CA GLU A 145 8.17 -9.89 4.78
C GLU A 145 7.37 -10.04 3.48
N PRO A 146 7.92 -9.64 2.32
CA PRO A 146 7.35 -10.06 1.06
C PRO A 146 7.33 -11.59 1.04
N PRO A 147 6.23 -12.22 0.61
CA PRO A 147 6.20 -13.67 0.51
C PRO A 147 7.36 -14.13 -0.38
N PRO A 148 8.01 -15.27 -0.04
CA PRO A 148 9.10 -15.77 -0.85
C PRO A 148 8.61 -15.95 -2.28
N PRO A 149 9.40 -15.53 -3.30
CA PRO A 149 9.01 -15.74 -4.68
C PRO A 149 8.74 -17.23 -4.88
N PRO A 150 7.73 -17.60 -5.69
CA PRO A 150 7.56 -18.99 -6.08
C PRO A 150 8.88 -19.50 -6.68
N PRO A 151 9.26 -20.77 -6.49
CA PRO A 151 10.50 -21.31 -7.03
C PRO A 151 10.53 -21.05 -8.53
N ALA A 152 11.40 -20.13 -8.94
CA ALA A 152 11.50 -19.67 -10.30
C ALA A 152 12.02 -20.83 -11.16
N SER A 153 11.10 -21.53 -11.82
CA SER A 153 11.44 -22.31 -13.01
C SER A 153 11.60 -21.31 -14.14
N LEU A 154 12.67 -20.50 -14.11
CA LEU A 154 13.05 -19.67 -15.25
C LEU A 154 13.28 -20.62 -16.43
N PRO A 155 12.56 -20.53 -17.55
CA PRO A 155 13.18 -20.88 -18.81
C PRO A 155 14.28 -19.84 -18.98
N ALA A 156 15.54 -20.29 -18.91
CA ALA A 156 16.69 -19.48 -19.27
C ALA A 156 16.35 -18.65 -20.51
N LEU A 157 16.67 -17.36 -20.46
CA LEU A 157 16.75 -16.49 -21.63
C LEU A 157 17.44 -17.29 -22.75
N ARG A 158 16.66 -17.83 -23.68
CA ARG A 158 17.22 -18.39 -24.90
C ARG A 158 17.66 -17.17 -25.69
N ASP A 159 18.97 -16.91 -25.67
CA ASP A 159 19.58 -16.03 -26.66
C ASP A 159 19.03 -16.42 -28.04
N PRO A 160 18.57 -15.45 -28.86
CA PRO A 160 18.15 -15.75 -30.21
C PRO A 160 19.40 -16.15 -30.98
N LYS A 161 19.68 -17.46 -31.03
CA LYS A 161 20.56 -18.00 -32.06
C LYS A 161 19.87 -17.78 -33.39
N ASP A 162 20.54 -17.01 -34.23
CA ASP A 162 20.25 -16.80 -35.65
C ASP A 162 19.78 -18.11 -36.30
N ASP A 163 18.50 -18.15 -36.66
CA ASP A 163 18.04 -18.95 -37.78
C ASP A 163 17.12 -18.08 -38.63
N SER A 164 17.71 -17.61 -39.71
CA SER A 164 17.06 -16.96 -40.83
C SER A 164 16.00 -17.86 -41.45
N ASN A 165 14.71 -17.55 -41.21
CA ASN A 165 13.66 -17.40 -42.24
C ASN A 165 12.26 -17.33 -41.62
N ALA A 166 11.57 -16.22 -41.90
CA ALA A 166 10.19 -15.82 -41.54
C ALA A 166 10.12 -14.76 -40.42
N ARG A 167 10.32 -13.49 -40.79
CA ARG A 167 10.08 -12.35 -39.89
C ARG A 167 8.58 -12.09 -39.72
N ASN A 168 7.91 -12.95 -38.95
CA ASN A 168 6.82 -12.50 -38.10
C ASN A 168 7.48 -11.89 -36.87
N ILE A 169 7.77 -10.59 -36.91
CA ILE A 169 8.34 -9.88 -35.77
C ILE A 169 7.25 -9.91 -34.69
N THR A 170 7.38 -10.82 -33.72
CA THR A 170 6.56 -10.77 -32.51
C THR A 170 6.74 -9.37 -31.91
N PRO A 171 5.65 -8.64 -31.66
CA PRO A 171 5.73 -7.32 -31.05
C PRO A 171 6.62 -7.35 -29.82
N PHE A 172 7.35 -6.27 -29.54
CA PHE A 172 8.31 -6.23 -28.42
C PHE A 172 7.68 -6.63 -27.07
N TYR A 173 6.39 -6.34 -26.88
CA TYR A 173 5.62 -6.70 -25.68
C TYR A 173 5.16 -8.16 -25.61
N ASP A 174 5.29 -8.92 -26.71
CA ASP A 174 5.04 -10.38 -26.79
C ASP A 174 6.33 -11.20 -26.73
N GLN A 175 7.49 -10.54 -26.56
CA GLN A 175 8.77 -11.21 -26.45
C GLN A 175 9.04 -11.63 -25.00
N GLY A 176 9.43 -12.89 -24.82
CA GLY A 176 9.71 -13.45 -23.50
C GLY A 176 8.46 -13.96 -22.77
N GLY A 177 8.48 -13.83 -21.44
CA GLY A 177 7.36 -14.17 -20.56
C GLY A 177 6.74 -12.91 -19.95
N PRO A 178 5.58 -13.04 -19.27
CA PRO A 178 4.96 -11.92 -18.57
C PRO A 178 5.88 -11.42 -17.43
N VAL A 179 5.85 -10.11 -17.19
CA VAL A 179 6.72 -9.42 -16.23
C VAL A 179 6.10 -9.48 -14.84
N GLU A 180 6.82 -9.98 -13.84
CA GLU A 180 6.38 -9.93 -12.45
C GLU A 180 6.47 -8.49 -11.90
N ILE A 181 5.35 -7.92 -11.49
CA ILE A 181 5.27 -6.54 -10.96
C ILE A 181 5.09 -6.50 -9.44
N LEU A 182 4.57 -7.57 -8.85
CA LEU A 182 4.55 -7.85 -7.41
C LEU A 182 4.64 -9.37 -7.24
N PRO A 183 5.02 -9.88 -6.04
CA PRO A 183 4.92 -11.31 -5.75
C PRO A 183 3.55 -11.85 -6.18
N PHE A 184 3.56 -12.82 -7.10
CA PHE A 184 2.38 -13.47 -7.67
C PHE A 184 1.48 -12.61 -8.60
N LEU A 185 1.90 -11.40 -8.98
CA LEU A 185 1.18 -10.54 -9.93
C LEU A 185 2.05 -10.26 -11.16
N TYR A 186 1.59 -10.74 -12.31
CA TYR A 186 2.29 -10.62 -13.58
C TYR A 186 1.53 -9.71 -14.55
N LEU A 187 2.27 -8.88 -15.29
CA LEU A 187 1.78 -8.09 -16.40
C LEU A 187 2.23 -8.73 -17.72
N GLY A 188 1.26 -9.12 -18.54
CA GLY A 188 1.52 -9.72 -19.85
C GLY A 188 0.53 -9.26 -20.91
N SER A 189 0.86 -9.56 -22.16
CA SER A 189 -0.03 -9.33 -23.30
C SER A 189 -1.11 -10.41 -23.40
N CYS A 190 -2.01 -10.24 -24.38
CA CYS A 190 -2.99 -11.29 -24.71
C CYS A 190 -2.30 -12.61 -25.08
N TYR A 191 -1.14 -12.55 -25.75
CA TYR A 191 -0.34 -13.72 -26.09
C TYR A 191 0.09 -14.49 -24.83
N HIS A 192 0.71 -13.81 -23.86
CA HIS A 192 1.12 -14.43 -22.59
C HIS A 192 -0.08 -15.04 -21.85
N SER A 193 -1.21 -14.33 -21.80
CA SER A 193 -2.42 -14.80 -21.12
C SER A 193 -3.12 -15.98 -21.80
N SER A 194 -2.87 -16.19 -23.10
CA SER A 194 -3.42 -17.31 -23.86
C SER A 194 -2.59 -18.60 -23.72
N ASN A 195 -1.35 -18.50 -23.23
CA ASN A 195 -0.44 -19.62 -23.11
C ASN A 195 -0.59 -20.33 -21.75
N LYS A 196 -1.42 -21.38 -21.73
CA LYS A 196 -1.70 -22.17 -20.53
C LYS A 196 -0.42 -22.73 -19.85
N GLN A 197 0.57 -23.17 -20.62
CA GLN A 197 1.81 -23.72 -20.07
C GLN A 197 2.62 -22.66 -19.33
N VAL A 198 2.69 -21.43 -19.87
CA VAL A 198 3.36 -20.31 -19.20
C VAL A 198 2.64 -19.97 -17.90
N LEU A 199 1.30 -19.86 -17.94
CA LEU A 199 0.50 -19.60 -16.73
C LEU A 199 0.72 -20.67 -15.65
N GLU A 200 0.67 -21.96 -16.02
CA GLU A 200 0.92 -23.07 -15.10
C GLU A 200 2.34 -23.05 -14.53
N SER A 201 3.36 -22.77 -15.37
CA SER A 201 4.76 -22.70 -14.93
C SER A 201 5.06 -21.57 -13.94
N LEU A 202 4.29 -20.48 -14.02
CA LEU A 202 4.38 -19.32 -13.12
C LEU A 202 3.41 -19.43 -11.93
N GLY A 203 2.63 -20.51 -11.84
CA GLY A 203 1.60 -20.68 -10.81
C GLY A 203 0.45 -19.68 -10.90
N ILE A 204 0.18 -19.11 -12.08
CA ILE A 204 -0.90 -18.15 -12.31
C ILE A 204 -2.23 -18.91 -12.38
N THR A 205 -3.13 -18.62 -11.43
CA THR A 205 -4.43 -19.29 -11.32
C THR A 205 -5.60 -18.49 -11.87
N ALA A 206 -5.38 -17.20 -12.17
CA ALA A 206 -6.41 -16.29 -12.69
C ALA A 206 -5.80 -15.26 -13.64
N VAL A 207 -6.58 -14.87 -14.65
CA VAL A 207 -6.22 -13.81 -15.62
C VAL A 207 -7.27 -12.72 -15.54
N LEU A 208 -6.82 -11.47 -15.36
CA LEU A 208 -7.66 -10.28 -15.39
C LEU A 208 -7.38 -9.49 -16.67
N ASN A 209 -8.34 -9.40 -17.58
CA ASN A 209 -8.23 -8.52 -18.74
C ASN A 209 -8.53 -7.07 -18.33
N VAL A 210 -7.56 -6.18 -18.51
CA VAL A 210 -7.67 -4.74 -18.21
C VAL A 210 -7.70 -3.87 -19.47
N SER A 211 -7.67 -4.50 -20.65
CA SER A 211 -7.94 -3.85 -21.95
C SER A 211 -9.41 -4.01 -22.32
N ALA A 212 -9.99 -2.94 -22.88
CA ALA A 212 -11.36 -2.91 -23.39
C ALA A 212 -11.43 -3.40 -24.84
#